data_AF-A0A954PDF3-F1
#
_entry.id   AF-A0A954PDF3-F1
#
_cell.length_a   1.000
_cell.length_b   1.000
_cell.length_c   1.000
_cell.angle_alpha   90.00
_cell.angle_beta   90.00
_cell.angle_gamma   90.00
#
_symmetry.space_group_name_H-M   'P 1'
#
loop_
_entity.id
_entity.type
_entity.pdbx_description
1 polymer ?
#
loop_
_entity_poly.entity_id
_entity_poly.type
_entity_poly.pdbx_seq_one_letter_code
_entity_poly.pdbx_strand_id
1 'polypeptide(L)'
;MIGRNTTLLGMQHFCSGLLACLIVFSAHAEAQQEFELVAPAARTSSRAVLETTLLRIEGSDGSTTTYLRDQSYDSPDGQWRGFFSRQASQVIRWPVVNSGNLQIGTIAGGRINYRTSQMTIRPIGQQHANNRPVLPPSTVGQPLVGTPHDLSTLGSTNSQLFTALEAGRYSTAAAERLRMANVDERGLTWLLSHSRLGGLRGEIFRTGSNIDSQEIDWWIAPSVGDLVRIEALEQGQVLAVGVQGGGLALSPIGQDTRQLWRPVFRARVTDRFVFESVHLPGHCLSLVGGQIALQPINFTASQWWVPIVPPPVIAFQPLTRTVRQEVIPNAALPPAQVELINSHRYALITLIGDRRDADSVTQVRIEPNTKVVVSLERDPGARLVETFELQIAPGQWERQEFVTELPPSTRYDLSVYEEHLQSIAIDRTGKSPNPIEDTNFVPKSVGWLLLPAELQVTMQIDVYPTAVAANNPGAVRKFDFRAQETNAGSPLDTILNEFQNPKRRSF
;
A
#
# COMPACT_ATOMS: atom_id res chain seq x y z
N MET A 1 11.43 -57.46 -55.93
CA MET A 1 11.48 -58.81 -55.33
C MET A 1 11.20 -58.62 -53.84
N ILE A 2 9.94 -58.70 -53.42
CA ILE A 2 9.25 -59.88 -52.89
C ILE A 2 10.01 -60.52 -51.72
N GLY A 3 9.40 -60.45 -50.53
CA GLY A 3 9.82 -61.15 -49.32
C GLY A 3 8.99 -60.76 -48.10
N ARG A 4 7.69 -61.11 -48.12
CA ARG A 4 6.79 -61.09 -46.96
C ARG A 4 7.26 -62.11 -45.92
N ASN A 5 7.09 -61.80 -44.62
CA ASN A 5 6.61 -62.78 -43.66
C ASN A 5 5.76 -62.09 -42.57
N THR A 6 4.67 -62.78 -42.26
CA THR A 6 3.51 -62.35 -41.48
C THR A 6 3.33 -63.34 -40.33
N THR A 7 3.11 -62.87 -39.10
CA THR A 7 2.28 -63.46 -38.00
C THR A 7 2.74 -62.88 -36.64
N LEU A 8 1.99 -62.75 -35.56
CA LEU A 8 0.58 -62.45 -35.20
C LEU A 8 0.52 -62.59 -33.65
N LEU A 9 -0.34 -61.80 -32.99
CA LEU A 9 -0.99 -62.04 -31.67
C LEU A 9 -0.23 -61.88 -30.34
N GLY A 10 -0.83 -61.06 -29.44
CA GLY A 10 -0.65 -61.17 -27.99
C GLY A 10 -1.22 -60.01 -27.13
N MET A 11 -2.54 -60.03 -26.88
CA MET A 11 -3.31 -59.58 -25.68
C MET A 11 -2.86 -58.31 -24.90
N GLN A 12 -3.63 -57.21 -24.92
CA GLN A 12 -4.70 -56.86 -23.96
C GLN A 12 -4.34 -56.98 -22.46
N HIS A 13 -4.19 -55.83 -21.78
CA HIS A 13 -4.84 -55.57 -20.47
C HIS A 13 -5.03 -54.07 -20.24
N PHE A 14 -6.29 -53.66 -20.25
CA PHE A 14 -6.84 -52.42 -19.73
C PHE A 14 -6.85 -52.49 -18.20
N CYS A 15 -6.28 -51.50 -17.50
CA CYS A 15 -6.55 -51.28 -16.07
C CYS A 15 -7.19 -49.90 -15.90
N SER A 16 -8.52 -49.91 -15.87
CA SER A 16 -9.35 -48.77 -15.48
C SER A 16 -9.40 -48.69 -13.95
N GLY A 17 -8.72 -47.71 -13.36
CA GLY A 17 -8.88 -47.34 -11.95
C GLY A 17 -9.90 -46.22 -11.81
N LEU A 18 -11.13 -46.58 -11.44
CA LEU A 18 -12.23 -45.66 -11.15
C LEU A 18 -12.11 -45.20 -9.69
N LEU A 19 -11.51 -44.03 -9.45
CA LEU A 19 -11.46 -43.42 -8.11
C LEU A 19 -12.70 -42.52 -7.94
N ALA A 20 -13.67 -42.99 -7.17
CA ALA A 20 -14.84 -42.21 -6.77
C ALA A 20 -14.42 -41.19 -5.70
N CYS A 21 -14.25 -39.93 -6.09
CA CYS A 21 -14.08 -38.80 -5.17
C CYS A 21 -15.43 -38.43 -4.54
N LEU A 22 -15.61 -38.77 -3.26
CA LEU A 22 -16.69 -38.27 -2.43
C LEU A 22 -16.38 -36.80 -2.06
N ILE A 23 -17.08 -35.87 -2.71
CA ILE A 23 -17.00 -34.43 -2.38
C ILE A 23 -17.93 -34.18 -1.18
N VAL A 24 -17.34 -33.96 -0.01
CA VAL A 24 -18.06 -33.48 1.18
C VAL A 24 -17.94 -31.96 1.20
N PHE A 25 -19.03 -31.26 0.88
CA PHE A 25 -19.13 -29.81 1.03
C PHE A 25 -19.31 -29.48 2.52
N SER A 26 -18.26 -28.95 3.16
CA SER A 26 -18.34 -28.41 4.53
C SER A 26 -18.58 -26.91 4.47
N ALA A 27 -19.84 -26.49 4.68
CA ALA A 27 -20.21 -25.08 4.85
C ALA A 27 -19.66 -24.55 6.20
N HIS A 28 -18.80 -23.54 6.16
CA HIS A 28 -18.34 -22.84 7.36
C HIS A 28 -19.35 -21.76 7.72
N ALA A 29 -19.87 -21.81 8.95
CA ALA A 29 -20.75 -20.80 9.50
C ALA A 29 -19.91 -19.60 9.97
N GLU A 30 -20.22 -18.39 9.51
CA GLU A 30 -19.73 -17.16 10.14
C GLU A 30 -20.14 -17.14 11.63
N ALA A 31 -19.45 -16.34 12.45
CA ALA A 31 -19.80 -16.14 13.86
C ALA A 31 -21.14 -15.39 13.95
N GLN A 32 -22.20 -16.15 13.72
CA GLN A 32 -23.57 -15.71 13.67
C GLN A 32 -24.00 -15.43 15.11
N GLN A 33 -24.20 -14.15 15.43
CA GLN A 33 -24.77 -13.79 16.72
C GLN A 33 -26.29 -13.78 16.59
N GLU A 34 -26.93 -14.64 17.38
CA GLU A 34 -28.38 -14.74 17.39
C GLU A 34 -28.97 -13.94 18.55
N PHE A 35 -30.06 -13.25 18.24
CA PHE A 35 -30.77 -12.39 19.15
C PHE A 35 -32.27 -12.67 19.07
N GLU A 36 -32.95 -12.50 20.19
CA GLU A 36 -34.39 -12.44 20.30
C GLU A 36 -34.81 -10.96 20.38
N LEU A 37 -35.76 -10.57 19.55
CA LEU A 37 -36.42 -9.27 19.59
C LEU A 37 -37.77 -9.46 20.27
N VAL A 38 -37.89 -8.98 21.51
CA VAL A 38 -39.11 -9.16 22.32
C VAL A 38 -39.92 -7.87 22.31
N ALA A 39 -41.16 -7.90 21.84
CA ALA A 39 -42.11 -6.80 21.95
C ALA A 39 -43.01 -7.01 23.19
N PRO A 40 -42.82 -6.29 24.31
CA PRO A 40 -43.49 -6.59 25.58
C PRO A 40 -45.02 -6.55 25.50
N ALA A 41 -45.58 -5.66 24.67
CA ALA A 41 -47.02 -5.47 24.53
C ALA A 41 -47.70 -6.52 23.63
N ALA A 42 -46.97 -7.10 22.66
CA ALA A 42 -47.56 -7.91 21.60
C ALA A 42 -47.49 -9.42 21.88
N ARG A 43 -46.76 -9.86 22.93
CA ARG A 43 -46.45 -11.29 23.20
C ARG A 43 -45.84 -12.03 21.99
N THR A 44 -45.30 -11.30 21.02
CA THR A 44 -44.62 -11.83 19.85
C THR A 44 -43.11 -11.61 20.01
N SER A 45 -42.33 -12.64 19.72
CA SER A 45 -40.89 -12.51 19.54
C SER A 45 -40.50 -12.71 18.08
N SER A 46 -39.42 -12.06 17.67
CA SER A 46 -38.79 -12.23 16.37
C SER A 46 -37.35 -12.63 16.58
N ARG A 47 -36.76 -13.38 15.64
CA ARG A 47 -35.35 -13.78 15.71
C ARG A 47 -34.53 -12.84 14.85
N ALA A 48 -33.41 -12.38 15.37
CA ALA A 48 -32.46 -11.58 14.61
C ALA A 48 -31.12 -12.31 14.55
N VAL A 49 -30.54 -12.32 13.38
CA VAL A 49 -29.22 -12.84 13.09
C VAL A 49 -28.38 -11.66 12.66
N LEU A 50 -27.38 -11.33 13.48
CA LEU A 50 -26.46 -10.23 13.21
C LEU A 50 -25.11 -10.78 12.78
N GLU A 51 -24.69 -10.34 11.61
CA GLU A 51 -23.35 -10.51 11.06
C GLU A 51 -22.70 -9.13 10.91
N THR A 52 -21.44 -9.10 10.47
CA THR A 52 -20.70 -7.83 10.32
C THR A 52 -21.34 -6.91 9.27
N THR A 53 -21.83 -7.48 8.17
CA THR A 53 -22.36 -6.74 7.01
C THR A 53 -23.86 -6.91 6.80
N LEU A 54 -24.48 -7.83 7.54
CA LEU A 54 -25.85 -8.26 7.36
C LEU A 54 -26.60 -8.27 8.69
N LEU A 55 -27.85 -7.83 8.65
CA LEU A 55 -28.82 -8.08 9.72
C LEU A 55 -30.03 -8.74 9.08
N ARG A 56 -30.33 -9.96 9.52
CA ARG A 56 -31.52 -10.71 9.08
C ARG A 56 -32.50 -10.81 10.25
N ILE A 57 -33.72 -10.36 10.04
CA ILE A 57 -34.80 -10.44 11.04
C ILE A 57 -35.89 -11.35 10.50
N GLU A 58 -36.20 -12.39 11.27
CA GLU A 58 -37.28 -13.35 11.04
C GLU A 58 -38.45 -13.01 11.97
N GLY A 59 -39.56 -12.57 11.38
CA GLY A 59 -40.80 -12.26 12.07
C GLY A 59 -41.48 -13.51 12.64
N SER A 60 -42.43 -13.32 13.55
CA SER A 60 -43.19 -14.43 14.15
C SER A 60 -44.09 -15.18 13.15
N ASP A 61 -44.35 -14.58 11.99
CA ASP A 61 -45.08 -15.16 10.86
C ASP A 61 -44.18 -15.95 9.88
N GLY A 62 -42.88 -16.07 10.18
CA GLY A 62 -41.88 -16.70 9.31
C GLY A 62 -41.38 -15.78 8.18
N SER A 63 -41.86 -14.54 8.10
CA SER A 63 -41.33 -13.58 7.13
C SER A 63 -39.89 -13.22 7.48
N THR A 64 -39.02 -13.15 6.48
CA THR A 64 -37.62 -12.77 6.66
C THR A 64 -37.34 -11.45 5.95
N THR A 65 -36.77 -10.49 6.68
CA THR A 65 -36.28 -9.23 6.12
C THR A 65 -34.77 -9.13 6.30
N THR A 66 -34.07 -8.88 5.20
CA THR A 66 -32.62 -8.71 5.18
C THR A 66 -32.25 -7.23 5.03
N TYR A 67 -31.32 -6.79 5.88
CA TYR A 67 -30.78 -5.44 5.90
C TYR A 67 -29.26 -5.50 5.68
N LEU A 68 -28.74 -4.64 4.81
CA LEU A 68 -27.31 -4.50 4.53
C LEU A 68 -26.73 -3.36 5.36
N ARG A 69 -25.53 -3.55 5.89
CA ARG A 69 -24.81 -2.54 6.66
C ARG A 69 -24.53 -1.30 5.78
N ASP A 70 -24.89 -0.12 6.28
CA ASP A 70 -24.60 1.16 5.64
C ASP A 70 -24.22 2.21 6.69
N GLN A 71 -22.95 2.61 6.69
CA GLN A 71 -22.38 3.56 7.66
C GLN A 71 -22.98 4.96 7.57
N SER A 72 -23.55 5.34 6.42
CA SER A 72 -24.22 6.64 6.28
C SER A 72 -25.46 6.77 7.16
N TYR A 73 -25.98 5.63 7.66
CA TYR A 73 -27.10 5.58 8.59
C TYR A 73 -26.71 5.38 10.05
N ASP A 74 -25.40 5.36 10.37
CA ASP A 74 -24.96 5.34 11.76
C ASP A 74 -25.42 6.59 12.51
N SER A 75 -25.49 6.47 13.83
CA SER A 75 -25.70 7.65 14.65
C SER A 75 -24.40 8.46 14.76
N PRO A 76 -24.46 9.80 14.76
CA PRO A 76 -23.26 10.64 14.90
C PRO A 76 -22.48 10.41 16.21
N ASP A 77 -23.14 9.87 17.24
CA ASP A 77 -22.55 9.56 18.55
C ASP A 77 -21.94 8.15 18.63
N GLY A 78 -21.97 7.38 17.53
CA GLY A 78 -21.42 6.02 17.45
C GLY A 78 -22.17 4.97 18.28
N GLN A 79 -23.30 5.30 18.91
CA GLN A 79 -24.06 4.35 19.73
C GLN A 79 -24.84 3.32 18.89
N TRP A 80 -25.07 3.61 17.59
CA TRP A 80 -25.92 2.83 16.71
C TRP A 80 -25.26 2.53 15.36
N ARG A 81 -25.32 1.26 14.95
CA ARG A 81 -24.94 0.78 13.61
C ARG A 81 -26.15 0.76 12.69
N GLY A 82 -26.07 1.43 11.56
CA GLY A 82 -27.11 1.52 10.53
C GLY A 82 -27.13 0.34 9.57
N PHE A 83 -28.31 -0.22 9.33
CA PHE A 83 -28.58 -1.26 8.35
C PHE A 83 -29.79 -0.86 7.51
N PHE A 84 -29.74 -1.05 6.19
CA PHE A 84 -30.80 -0.64 5.27
C PHE A 84 -31.36 -1.82 4.50
N SER A 85 -32.69 -1.89 4.40
CA SER A 85 -33.40 -2.83 3.53
C SER A 85 -34.17 -2.08 2.46
N ARG A 86 -33.79 -2.32 1.21
CA ARG A 86 -34.51 -1.78 0.04
C ARG A 86 -35.93 -2.34 -0.05
N GLN A 87 -36.11 -3.63 0.28
CA GLN A 87 -37.41 -4.30 0.21
C GLN A 87 -38.39 -3.72 1.24
N ALA A 88 -37.95 -3.49 2.47
CA ALA A 88 -38.77 -2.88 3.50
C ALA A 88 -38.87 -1.35 3.38
N SER A 89 -38.03 -0.72 2.55
CA SER A 89 -37.85 0.75 2.50
C SER A 89 -37.62 1.35 3.89
N GLN A 90 -36.81 0.65 4.69
CA GLN A 90 -36.58 0.94 6.10
C GLN A 90 -35.10 0.87 6.45
N VAL A 91 -34.70 1.69 7.41
CA VAL A 91 -33.40 1.66 8.06
C VAL A 91 -33.57 1.16 9.48
N ILE A 92 -32.69 0.26 9.93
CA ILE A 92 -32.57 -0.15 11.32
C ILE A 92 -31.27 0.42 11.88
N ARG A 93 -31.36 1.02 13.06
CA ARG A 93 -30.20 1.35 13.88
C ARG A 93 -30.13 0.35 15.01
N TRP A 94 -29.10 -0.49 14.95
CA TRP A 94 -28.81 -1.53 15.92
C TRP A 94 -27.82 -1.03 16.97
N PRO A 95 -28.08 -1.17 18.27
CA PRO A 95 -27.20 -0.65 19.30
C PRO A 95 -25.86 -1.40 19.31
N VAL A 96 -24.74 -0.67 19.42
CA VAL A 96 -23.39 -1.27 19.43
C VAL A 96 -23.21 -2.27 20.57
N VAL A 97 -23.83 -2.02 21.72
CA VAL A 97 -23.81 -2.89 22.91
C VAL A 97 -24.64 -4.17 22.77
N ASN A 98 -25.27 -4.40 21.59
CA ASN A 98 -26.05 -5.61 21.29
C ASN A 98 -27.18 -5.93 22.31
N SER A 99 -27.74 -4.88 22.93
CA SER A 99 -28.81 -4.97 23.93
C SER A 99 -29.64 -3.69 23.96
N GLY A 100 -30.85 -3.77 24.51
CA GLY A 100 -31.77 -2.62 24.59
C GLY A 100 -32.70 -2.50 23.38
N ASN A 101 -33.33 -1.34 23.22
CA ASN A 101 -34.23 -1.10 22.08
C ASN A 101 -33.43 -0.80 20.80
N LEU A 102 -33.98 -1.13 19.63
CA LEU A 102 -33.46 -0.67 18.33
C LEU A 102 -34.19 0.59 17.85
N GLN A 103 -33.65 1.32 16.87
CA GLN A 103 -34.41 2.39 16.18
C GLN A 103 -34.79 1.97 14.77
N ILE A 104 -36.00 2.36 14.35
CA ILE A 104 -36.53 2.13 13.00
C ILE A 104 -36.66 3.48 12.32
N GLY A 105 -35.94 3.66 11.22
CA GLY A 105 -36.00 4.81 10.33
C GLY A 105 -36.91 4.52 9.13
N THR A 106 -37.90 5.37 8.90
CA THR A 106 -38.72 5.35 7.67
C THR A 106 -38.27 6.48 6.75
N ILE A 107 -38.06 6.17 5.47
CA ILE A 107 -37.65 7.15 4.47
C ILE A 107 -38.91 7.81 3.91
N ALA A 108 -39.07 9.11 4.13
CA ALA A 108 -40.17 9.90 3.58
C ALA A 108 -39.64 11.26 3.10
N GLY A 109 -39.85 11.56 1.81
CA GLY A 109 -39.43 12.85 1.22
C GLY A 109 -37.91 13.10 1.29
N GLY A 110 -37.09 12.05 1.16
CA GLY A 110 -35.62 12.16 1.23
C GLY A 110 -35.06 12.39 2.64
N ARG A 111 -35.89 12.35 3.68
CA ARG A 111 -35.49 12.41 5.09
C ARG A 111 -35.80 11.09 5.78
N ILE A 112 -35.00 10.76 6.80
CA ILE A 112 -35.17 9.55 7.61
C ILE A 112 -35.67 9.97 8.98
N ASN A 113 -36.90 9.57 9.30
CA ASN A 113 -37.47 9.79 10.61
C ASN A 113 -37.26 8.53 11.45
N TYR A 114 -36.36 8.61 12.43
CA TYR A 114 -36.09 7.52 13.36
C TYR A 114 -37.07 7.55 14.53
N ARG A 115 -37.60 6.39 14.88
CA ARG A 115 -38.34 6.16 16.12
C ARG A 115 -37.75 4.96 16.86
N THR A 116 -37.74 5.01 18.18
CA THR A 116 -37.35 3.86 19.00
C THR A 116 -38.40 2.75 18.85
N SER A 117 -37.96 1.54 18.58
CA SER A 117 -38.82 0.36 18.52
C SER A 117 -39.26 -0.06 19.93
N GLN A 118 -40.48 -0.58 20.04
CA GLN A 118 -40.93 -1.25 21.27
C GLN A 118 -40.28 -2.61 21.47
N MET A 119 -39.55 -3.13 20.47
CA MET A 119 -38.78 -4.37 20.58
C MET A 119 -37.48 -4.14 21.37
N THR A 120 -37.19 -5.04 22.30
CA THR A 120 -35.92 -5.10 23.04
C THR A 120 -35.10 -6.29 22.55
N ILE A 121 -33.82 -6.06 22.27
CA ILE A 121 -32.83 -7.06 21.86
C ILE A 121 -32.34 -7.84 23.08
N ARG A 122 -32.34 -9.16 22.96
CA ARG A 122 -31.77 -10.11 23.95
C ARG A 122 -30.87 -11.12 23.23
N PRO A 123 -29.61 -11.32 23.64
CA PRO A 123 -28.77 -12.36 23.02
C PRO A 123 -29.30 -13.76 23.32
N ILE A 124 -29.34 -14.62 22.31
CA ILE A 124 -29.68 -16.04 22.42
C ILE A 124 -28.36 -16.82 22.48
N GLY A 125 -28.01 -17.41 23.63
CA GLY A 125 -26.90 -18.38 23.71
C GLY A 125 -25.68 -18.05 24.57
N GLN A 126 -25.68 -17.01 25.41
CA GLN A 126 -24.66 -16.87 26.47
C GLN A 126 -25.18 -17.36 27.83
N GLN A 127 -25.38 -18.67 27.98
CA GLN A 127 -25.48 -19.28 29.31
C GLN A 127 -24.15 -19.95 29.68
N HIS A 128 -23.50 -19.40 30.71
CA HIS A 128 -22.44 -19.94 31.56
C HIS A 128 -21.00 -20.10 31.01
N ALA A 129 -20.13 -19.13 31.37
CA ALA A 129 -18.68 -19.31 31.47
C ALA A 129 -18.12 -18.90 32.86
N ASN A 130 -18.92 -19.00 33.93
CA ASN A 130 -18.52 -18.65 35.30
C ASN A 130 -18.07 -19.86 36.13
N ASN A 131 -17.23 -20.75 35.57
CA ASN A 131 -16.57 -21.79 36.36
C ASN A 131 -15.11 -21.97 35.90
N ARG A 132 -14.20 -21.21 36.51
CA ARG A 132 -12.75 -21.46 36.41
C ARG A 132 -12.27 -22.18 37.68
N PRO A 133 -11.46 -23.26 37.57
CA PRO A 133 -10.75 -23.82 38.71
C PRO A 133 -9.70 -22.82 39.22
N VAL A 134 -9.67 -22.61 40.53
CA VAL A 134 -8.62 -21.87 41.23
C VAL A 134 -7.36 -22.73 41.28
N LEU A 135 -6.26 -22.26 40.70
CA LEU A 135 -4.92 -22.83 40.87
C LEU A 135 -4.21 -22.15 42.06
N PRO A 136 -3.33 -22.86 42.80
CA PRO A 136 -2.71 -22.37 44.03
C PRO A 136 -1.61 -21.33 43.78
N PRO A 137 -1.27 -20.50 44.79
CA PRO A 137 -0.37 -19.37 44.63
C PRO A 137 1.08 -19.82 44.57
N SER A 138 1.81 -19.38 43.54
CA SER A 138 3.28 -19.40 43.54
C SER A 138 3.80 -18.08 44.08
N THR A 139 4.61 -18.19 45.11
CA THR A 139 5.18 -17.12 45.93
C THR A 139 6.33 -16.38 45.22
N VAL A 140 6.12 -15.07 45.03
CA VAL A 140 7.02 -13.91 45.14
C VAL A 140 8.50 -14.04 44.70
N GLY A 141 8.81 -13.33 43.61
CA GLY A 141 10.04 -12.54 43.43
C GLY A 141 9.63 -11.11 43.02
N GLN A 142 10.20 -10.10 43.69
CA GLN A 142 9.76 -8.70 43.71
C GLN A 142 9.84 -7.94 42.36
N PRO A 143 9.09 -6.83 42.22
CA PRO A 143 8.91 -6.10 40.97
C PRO A 143 10.02 -5.07 40.71
N LEU A 144 10.47 -4.97 39.46
CA LEU A 144 11.06 -3.74 38.94
C LEU A 144 9.93 -2.78 38.58
N VAL A 145 9.96 -1.61 39.21
CA VAL A 145 9.11 -0.46 38.87
C VAL A 145 9.52 0.02 37.48
N GLY A 146 8.80 -0.44 36.47
CA GLY A 146 8.74 0.13 35.13
C GLY A 146 7.31 0.55 34.85
N THR A 147 7.12 1.81 34.47
CA THR A 147 5.85 2.39 34.01
C THR A 147 5.14 1.47 33.00
N PRO A 148 3.80 1.37 33.02
CA PRO A 148 3.08 0.49 32.12
C PRO A 148 3.27 0.95 30.67
N HIS A 149 4.06 0.19 29.91
CA HIS A 149 4.03 0.28 28.46
C HIS A 149 2.77 -0.41 27.97
N ASP A 150 2.00 0.37 27.22
CA ASP A 150 0.74 0.04 26.59
C ASP A 150 0.87 -1.18 25.66
N LEU A 151 0.21 -2.28 26.02
CA LEU A 151 0.18 -3.55 25.28
C LEU A 151 -0.77 -3.51 24.06
N SER A 152 -1.31 -2.34 23.69
CA SER A 152 -2.15 -2.15 22.49
C SER A 152 -1.37 -2.07 21.16
N THR A 153 -0.04 -2.19 21.19
CA THR A 153 0.83 -2.09 19.98
C THR A 153 1.30 -3.44 19.42
N LEU A 154 0.88 -4.57 20.00
CA LEU A 154 1.16 -5.89 19.44
C LEU A 154 0.09 -6.26 18.41
N GLY A 155 0.29 -5.78 17.18
CA GLY A 155 -0.55 -6.11 16.01
C GLY A 155 -0.86 -4.93 15.07
N SER A 156 -0.18 -3.79 15.18
CA SER A 156 -0.51 -2.65 14.30
C SER A 156 -0.07 -2.91 12.86
N THR A 157 -1.04 -3.05 11.97
CA THR A 157 -0.99 -3.06 10.49
C THR A 157 -0.52 -1.73 9.90
N ASN A 158 0.44 -1.05 10.52
CA ASN A 158 0.82 0.34 10.21
C ASN A 158 1.74 0.43 8.97
N SER A 159 1.35 -0.24 7.88
CA SER A 159 1.87 0.15 6.58
C SER A 159 1.26 1.49 6.21
N GLN A 160 2.11 2.44 5.80
CA GLN A 160 1.71 3.78 5.36
C GLN A 160 0.61 3.71 4.29
N LEU A 161 0.56 2.63 3.51
CA LEU A 161 -0.52 2.37 2.58
C LEU A 161 -1.88 2.26 3.26
N PHE A 162 -2.00 1.38 4.26
CA PHE A 162 -3.26 1.17 4.95
C PHE A 162 -3.64 2.41 5.77
N THR A 163 -2.67 3.06 6.42
CA THR A 163 -2.89 4.36 7.07
C THR A 163 -3.35 5.44 6.09
N ALA A 164 -2.74 5.54 4.91
CA ALA A 164 -3.14 6.50 3.88
C ALA A 164 -4.53 6.20 3.31
N LEU A 165 -4.91 4.92 3.20
CA LEU A 165 -6.23 4.53 2.73
C LEU A 165 -7.32 4.78 3.76
N GLU A 166 -7.05 4.51 5.03
CA GLU A 166 -7.91 4.87 6.15
C GLU A 166 -8.13 6.39 6.21
N ALA A 167 -7.07 7.19 6.04
CA ALA A 167 -7.15 8.64 5.95
C ALA A 167 -7.86 9.14 4.67
N GLY A 168 -7.78 8.36 3.58
CA GLY A 168 -8.17 8.71 2.22
C GLY A 168 -9.64 8.48 1.84
N ARG A 169 -10.51 8.14 2.80
CA ARG A 169 -11.97 7.83 2.62
C ARG A 169 -12.30 6.39 2.18
N TYR A 170 -11.34 5.47 2.16
CA TYR A 170 -11.69 4.06 2.04
C TYR A 170 -11.90 3.50 3.45
N SER A 171 -13.15 3.17 3.80
CA SER A 171 -13.46 2.50 5.07
C SER A 171 -12.92 1.05 5.02
N THR A 172 -11.62 0.90 5.19
CA THR A 172 -10.91 -0.40 5.21
C THR A 172 -10.86 -1.00 6.60
N ALA A 173 -11.75 -0.59 7.52
CA ALA A 173 -11.73 -0.92 8.95
C ALA A 173 -11.77 -2.43 9.30
N ALA A 174 -11.75 -3.33 8.31
CA ALA A 174 -11.57 -4.76 8.48
C ALA A 174 -10.74 -5.42 7.35
N ALA A 175 -10.20 -4.67 6.39
CA ALA A 175 -9.54 -5.23 5.22
C ALA A 175 -8.04 -5.33 5.47
N GLU A 176 -7.60 -6.46 6.05
CA GLU A 176 -6.20 -6.89 6.04
C GLU A 176 -5.67 -7.12 4.61
N ARG A 177 -6.54 -7.04 3.58
CA ARG A 177 -6.26 -7.36 2.19
C ARG A 177 -7.00 -6.44 1.21
N LEU A 178 -6.31 -5.93 0.20
CA LEU A 178 -6.88 -5.02 -0.82
C LEU A 178 -6.74 -5.60 -2.23
N ARG A 179 -7.77 -5.47 -3.07
CA ARG A 179 -7.63 -5.72 -4.51
C ARG A 179 -6.90 -4.57 -5.19
N MET A 180 -6.22 -4.87 -6.29
CA MET A 180 -5.42 -3.89 -7.01
C MET A 180 -5.82 -3.78 -8.47
N ALA A 181 -5.61 -2.59 -9.01
CA ALA A 181 -5.60 -2.34 -10.42
C ALA A 181 -4.51 -1.36 -10.84
N ASN A 182 -4.12 -1.42 -12.10
CA ASN A 182 -3.26 -0.44 -12.74
C ASN A 182 -4.10 0.67 -13.39
N VAL A 183 -3.52 1.85 -13.64
CA VAL A 183 -4.21 2.94 -14.35
C VAL A 183 -3.43 3.33 -15.61
N ASP A 184 -4.04 3.33 -16.79
CA ASP A 184 -3.37 3.81 -18.00
C ASP A 184 -3.31 5.35 -18.08
N GLU A 185 -2.64 5.83 -19.12
CA GLU A 185 -2.51 7.27 -19.43
C GLU A 185 -3.86 7.99 -19.63
N ARG A 186 -4.94 7.25 -19.89
CA ARG A 186 -6.29 7.79 -20.05
C ARG A 186 -7.09 7.76 -18.74
N GLY A 187 -6.50 7.28 -17.65
CA GLY A 187 -7.18 7.12 -16.37
C GLY A 187 -8.06 5.89 -16.29
N LEU A 188 -7.98 4.96 -17.25
CA LEU A 188 -8.74 3.72 -17.22
C LEU A 188 -8.07 2.72 -16.26
N THR A 189 -8.89 2.05 -15.46
CA THR A 189 -8.46 1.07 -14.47
C THR A 189 -8.39 -0.34 -15.07
N TRP A 190 -7.28 -1.04 -14.84
CA TRP A 190 -7.00 -2.38 -15.37
C TRP A 190 -6.82 -3.37 -14.22
N LEU A 191 -7.66 -4.39 -14.17
CA LEU A 191 -7.52 -5.46 -13.19
C LEU A 191 -6.37 -6.38 -13.57
N LEU A 192 -5.67 -6.87 -12.56
CA LEU A 192 -4.62 -7.83 -12.73
C LEU A 192 -5.21 -9.25 -12.74
N SER A 193 -4.70 -10.13 -13.60
CA SER A 193 -5.08 -11.55 -13.63
C SER A 193 -3.83 -12.42 -13.62
N HIS A 194 -3.97 -13.70 -13.31
CA HIS A 194 -2.93 -14.69 -13.59
C HIS A 194 -3.49 -15.73 -14.56
N SER A 195 -2.69 -16.13 -15.54
CA SER A 195 -3.09 -17.19 -16.46
C SER A 195 -2.98 -18.55 -15.77
N ARG A 196 -3.96 -19.44 -15.96
CA ARG A 196 -3.89 -20.87 -15.57
C ARG A 196 -2.67 -21.62 -16.11
N LEU A 197 -1.98 -21.06 -17.10
CA LEU A 197 -0.76 -21.62 -17.68
C LEU A 197 0.53 -21.16 -16.97
N GLY A 198 0.43 -20.57 -15.76
CA GLY A 198 1.58 -20.31 -14.88
C GLY A 198 2.34 -19.01 -15.20
N GLY A 199 1.64 -17.98 -15.68
CA GLY A 199 2.25 -16.68 -16.01
C GLY A 199 1.45 -15.49 -15.50
N LEU A 200 2.17 -14.46 -15.03
CA LEU A 200 1.60 -13.16 -14.68
C LEU A 200 1.18 -12.43 -15.96
N ARG A 201 -0.13 -12.23 -16.17
CA ARG A 201 -0.66 -11.50 -17.34
C ARG A 201 -1.63 -10.42 -16.88
N GLY A 202 -1.41 -9.18 -17.30
CA GLY A 202 -2.43 -8.16 -17.15
C GLY A 202 -3.54 -8.42 -18.17
N GLU A 203 -4.58 -9.15 -17.78
CA GLU A 203 -5.74 -9.32 -18.67
C GLU A 203 -6.66 -8.11 -18.60
N ILE A 204 -7.21 -7.75 -19.76
CA ILE A 204 -7.99 -6.54 -19.94
C ILE A 204 -9.40 -6.79 -19.43
N PHE A 205 -9.71 -6.16 -18.32
CA PHE A 205 -11.06 -6.16 -17.79
C PHE A 205 -11.51 -4.74 -17.50
N ARG A 206 -12.57 -4.30 -18.20
CA ARG A 206 -13.26 -3.07 -17.82
C ARG A 206 -14.02 -3.34 -16.52
N THR A 207 -13.93 -2.40 -15.59
CA THR A 207 -14.80 -2.35 -14.42
C THR A 207 -16.26 -2.47 -14.87
N GLY A 208 -16.92 -3.58 -14.52
CA GLY A 208 -18.32 -3.87 -14.87
C GLY A 208 -18.58 -5.11 -15.75
N SER A 209 -17.55 -5.81 -16.24
CA SER A 209 -17.73 -7.13 -16.88
C SER A 209 -17.87 -8.24 -15.84
N ASN A 210 -18.83 -9.15 -16.03
CA ASN A 210 -18.95 -10.41 -15.27
C ASN A 210 -17.76 -11.31 -15.60
N ILE A 211 -16.74 -11.26 -14.75
CA ILE A 211 -15.56 -12.11 -14.87
C ILE A 211 -15.60 -13.10 -13.73
N ASP A 212 -15.24 -14.34 -14.04
CA ASP A 212 -15.14 -15.41 -13.06
C ASP A 212 -14.09 -15.00 -12.00
N SER A 213 -14.54 -14.77 -10.76
CA SER A 213 -13.80 -13.97 -9.78
C SER A 213 -12.54 -14.62 -9.24
N GLN A 214 -12.31 -15.91 -9.50
CA GLN A 214 -11.20 -16.66 -8.90
C GLN A 214 -9.85 -16.47 -9.60
N GLU A 215 -9.80 -15.95 -10.83
CA GLU A 215 -8.55 -15.77 -11.62
C GLU A 215 -7.99 -14.33 -11.58
N ILE A 216 -8.69 -13.42 -10.90
CA ILE A 216 -8.44 -11.97 -10.93
C ILE A 216 -8.25 -11.36 -9.54
N ASP A 217 -8.25 -12.20 -8.51
CA ASP A 217 -8.20 -11.73 -7.13
C ASP A 217 -6.76 -11.71 -6.63
N TRP A 218 -6.18 -10.52 -6.71
CA TRP A 218 -4.91 -10.18 -6.06
C TRP A 218 -5.18 -9.48 -4.75
N TRP A 219 -4.34 -9.73 -3.75
CA TRP A 219 -4.45 -9.09 -2.45
C TRP A 219 -3.14 -8.43 -2.06
N ILE A 220 -3.22 -7.21 -1.55
CA ILE A 220 -2.12 -6.60 -0.80
C ILE A 220 -2.25 -7.03 0.65
N ALA A 221 -1.34 -7.86 1.14
CA ALA A 221 -1.26 -8.19 2.56
C ALA A 221 -0.17 -7.31 3.22
N PRO A 222 -0.44 -6.66 4.35
CA PRO A 222 0.59 -5.94 5.09
C PRO A 222 1.67 -6.91 5.57
N SER A 223 2.93 -6.50 5.42
CA SER A 223 4.06 -7.11 6.13
C SER A 223 4.50 -6.11 7.21
N VAL A 224 5.78 -6.05 7.53
CA VAL A 224 6.30 -5.18 8.57
C VAL A 224 6.55 -3.76 8.08
N GLY A 225 6.36 -2.78 8.97
CA GLY A 225 6.62 -1.38 8.67
C GLY A 225 5.82 -0.92 7.45
N ASP A 226 6.50 -0.36 6.46
CA ASP A 226 5.92 0.09 5.19
C ASP A 226 5.80 -1.02 4.13
N LEU A 227 6.22 -2.25 4.41
CA LEU A 227 6.28 -3.33 3.42
C LEU A 227 4.95 -4.07 3.27
N VAL A 228 4.74 -4.63 2.08
CA VAL A 228 3.57 -5.44 1.74
C VAL A 228 3.97 -6.65 0.90
N ARG A 229 3.09 -7.65 0.87
CA ARG A 229 3.10 -8.75 -0.11
C ARG A 229 1.93 -8.60 -1.07
N ILE A 230 2.16 -8.97 -2.32
CA ILE A 230 1.10 -9.06 -3.33
C ILE A 230 0.81 -10.55 -3.51
N GLU A 231 -0.36 -10.99 -3.08
CA GLU A 231 -0.74 -12.39 -2.94
C GLU A 231 -1.85 -12.78 -3.92
N ALA A 232 -1.87 -14.04 -4.32
CA ALA A 232 -2.94 -14.71 -5.05
C ALA A 232 -3.19 -16.11 -4.46
N LEU A 233 -4.38 -16.67 -4.69
CA LEU A 233 -4.80 -17.96 -4.18
C LEU A 233 -5.00 -18.85 -5.39
N GLU A 234 -4.09 -19.79 -5.60
CA GLU A 234 -4.13 -20.69 -6.75
C GLU A 234 -4.16 -22.13 -6.24
N GLN A 235 -5.18 -22.88 -6.63
CA GLN A 235 -5.34 -24.30 -6.28
C GLN A 235 -5.27 -24.57 -4.75
N GLY A 236 -5.77 -23.63 -3.93
CA GLY A 236 -5.76 -23.74 -2.47
C GLY A 236 -4.43 -23.37 -1.81
N GLN A 237 -3.46 -22.86 -2.57
CA GLN A 237 -2.17 -22.37 -2.07
C GLN A 237 -2.07 -20.85 -2.22
N VAL A 238 -1.57 -20.17 -1.18
CA VAL A 238 -1.25 -18.74 -1.26
C VAL A 238 0.11 -18.57 -1.91
N LEU A 239 0.13 -17.86 -3.04
CA LEU A 239 1.32 -17.50 -3.78
C LEU A 239 1.55 -15.99 -3.66
N ALA A 240 2.80 -15.56 -3.64
CA ALA A 240 3.19 -14.17 -3.68
C ALA A 240 3.90 -13.84 -5.00
N VAL A 241 3.66 -12.63 -5.51
CA VAL A 241 4.43 -12.05 -6.60
C VAL A 241 5.82 -11.76 -6.08
N GLY A 242 6.82 -12.36 -6.72
CA GLY A 242 8.21 -12.06 -6.43
C GLY A 242 9.09 -11.94 -7.67
N VAL A 243 10.29 -11.42 -7.47
CA VAL A 243 11.31 -11.30 -8.51
C VAL A 243 12.02 -12.65 -8.71
N GLN A 244 12.08 -13.17 -9.93
CA GLN A 244 12.82 -14.40 -10.25
C GLN A 244 13.47 -14.32 -11.62
N GLY A 245 14.78 -14.61 -11.70
CA GLY A 245 15.51 -14.66 -12.97
C GLY A 245 15.47 -13.34 -13.77
N GLY A 246 15.38 -12.19 -13.10
CA GLY A 246 15.24 -10.87 -13.73
C GLY A 246 13.81 -10.52 -14.17
N GLY A 247 12.85 -11.43 -14.00
CA GLY A 247 11.43 -11.20 -14.24
C GLY A 247 10.60 -11.30 -12.96
N LEU A 248 9.29 -11.44 -13.13
CA LEU A 248 8.34 -11.65 -12.05
C LEU A 248 7.76 -13.05 -12.13
N ALA A 249 7.57 -13.70 -10.99
CA ALA A 249 6.99 -15.02 -10.88
C ALA A 249 6.08 -15.11 -9.64
N LEU A 250 5.12 -16.03 -9.69
CA LEU A 250 4.40 -16.46 -8.51
C LEU A 250 5.19 -17.56 -7.82
N SER A 251 5.31 -17.45 -6.49
CA SER A 251 5.97 -18.45 -5.67
C SER A 251 5.27 -18.59 -4.32
N PRO A 252 5.33 -19.76 -3.66
CA PRO A 252 4.79 -19.91 -2.31
C PRO A 252 5.38 -18.87 -1.37
N ILE A 253 4.56 -18.31 -0.46
CA ILE A 253 5.04 -17.34 0.54
C ILE A 253 6.24 -17.93 1.31
N GLY A 254 7.30 -17.14 1.47
CA GLY A 254 8.50 -17.56 2.21
C GLY A 254 9.37 -16.43 2.75
N GLN A 255 10.54 -16.81 3.27
CA GLN A 255 11.60 -15.94 3.82
C GLN A 255 12.36 -15.19 2.71
N ASP A 256 11.66 -14.37 1.92
CA ASP A 256 12.24 -13.87 0.69
C ASP A 256 11.91 -12.41 0.42
N THR A 257 12.96 -11.58 0.38
CA THR A 257 12.84 -10.17 -0.02
C THR A 257 12.33 -10.00 -1.44
N ARG A 258 12.47 -11.03 -2.29
CA ARG A 258 11.94 -11.03 -3.65
C ARG A 258 10.43 -10.89 -3.67
N GLN A 259 9.73 -11.29 -2.61
CA GLN A 259 8.27 -11.22 -2.46
C GLN A 259 7.78 -9.96 -1.73
N LEU A 260 8.69 -9.14 -1.22
CA LEU A 260 8.36 -7.94 -0.48
C LEU A 260 8.38 -6.71 -1.40
N TRP A 261 7.35 -5.88 -1.22
CA TRP A 261 7.12 -4.68 -1.99
C TRP A 261 6.96 -3.49 -1.05
N ARG A 262 7.52 -2.34 -1.43
CA ARG A 262 7.35 -1.08 -0.74
C ARG A 262 6.37 -0.20 -1.54
N PRO A 263 5.21 0.17 -1.01
CA PRO A 263 4.35 1.19 -1.59
C PRO A 263 5.05 2.55 -1.50
N VAL A 264 5.24 3.19 -2.65
CA VAL A 264 5.87 4.51 -2.77
C VAL A 264 4.81 5.52 -3.18
N PHE A 265 4.69 6.57 -2.37
CA PHE A 265 3.75 7.66 -2.57
C PHE A 265 4.41 8.89 -3.18
N ARG A 266 3.62 9.72 -3.86
CA ARG A 266 3.96 11.09 -4.23
C ARG A 266 3.07 12.03 -3.44
N ALA A 267 3.65 13.11 -2.90
CA ALA A 267 2.91 14.10 -2.10
C ALA A 267 1.64 14.69 -2.76
N ARG A 268 1.47 14.56 -4.08
CA ARG A 268 0.28 15.04 -4.82
C ARG A 268 -0.69 13.94 -5.28
N VAL A 269 -0.32 12.68 -5.11
CA VAL A 269 -1.10 11.52 -5.56
C VAL A 269 -1.21 10.58 -4.37
N THR A 270 -2.28 10.76 -3.59
CA THR A 270 -2.52 10.02 -2.34
C THR A 270 -3.39 8.79 -2.54
N ASP A 271 -4.04 8.67 -3.69
CA ASP A 271 -4.95 7.59 -4.07
C ASP A 271 -4.26 6.50 -4.92
N ARG A 272 -2.99 6.70 -5.27
CA ARG A 272 -2.20 5.77 -6.09
C ARG A 272 -0.81 5.59 -5.51
N PHE A 273 -0.23 4.43 -5.78
CA PHE A 273 1.10 4.06 -5.31
C PHE A 273 1.87 3.32 -6.41
N VAL A 274 3.19 3.35 -6.28
CA VAL A 274 4.11 2.49 -7.04
C VAL A 274 4.60 1.40 -6.10
N PHE A 275 4.66 0.14 -6.53
CA PHE A 275 5.26 -0.93 -5.73
C PHE A 275 6.73 -1.11 -6.09
N GLU A 276 7.61 -0.52 -5.29
CA GLU A 276 9.05 -0.73 -5.39
C GLU A 276 9.43 -2.13 -4.88
N SER A 277 10.28 -2.85 -5.60
CA SER A 277 10.80 -4.14 -5.14
C SER A 277 11.79 -3.92 -4.00
N VAL A 278 11.63 -4.67 -2.90
CA VAL A 278 12.61 -4.66 -1.81
C VAL A 278 13.91 -5.35 -2.25
N HIS A 279 13.81 -6.42 -3.05
CA HIS A 279 14.98 -7.13 -3.57
C HIS A 279 15.79 -6.34 -4.59
N LEU A 280 15.12 -5.54 -5.43
CA LEU A 280 15.76 -4.68 -6.43
C LEU A 280 15.31 -3.22 -6.23
N PRO A 281 15.89 -2.50 -5.25
CA PRO A 281 15.57 -1.10 -5.00
C PRO A 281 15.70 -0.23 -6.26
N GLY A 282 14.81 0.77 -6.39
CA GLY A 282 14.71 1.61 -7.58
C GLY A 282 13.98 0.98 -8.76
N HIS A 283 13.54 -0.27 -8.67
CA HIS A 283 12.66 -0.91 -9.66
C HIS A 283 11.27 -1.16 -9.09
N CYS A 284 10.25 -1.11 -9.92
CA CYS A 284 8.86 -1.29 -9.51
C CYS A 284 8.01 -2.12 -10.47
N LEU A 285 6.88 -2.58 -9.93
CA LEU A 285 5.83 -3.25 -10.66
C LEU A 285 5.21 -2.34 -11.71
N SER A 286 5.26 -2.75 -12.98
CA SER A 286 4.82 -1.95 -14.12
C SER A 286 3.99 -2.77 -15.10
N LEU A 287 3.00 -2.14 -15.75
CA LEU A 287 2.25 -2.75 -16.84
C LEU A 287 2.85 -2.36 -18.20
N VAL A 288 3.48 -3.32 -18.89
CA VAL A 288 4.14 -3.12 -20.20
C VAL A 288 3.53 -4.07 -21.22
N GLY A 289 2.86 -3.53 -22.24
CA GLY A 289 2.26 -4.36 -23.31
C GLY A 289 1.22 -5.38 -22.82
N GLY A 290 0.50 -5.06 -21.74
CA GLY A 290 -0.45 -5.99 -21.09
C GLY A 290 0.20 -7.05 -20.21
N GLN A 291 1.52 -6.99 -20.00
CA GLN A 291 2.23 -7.89 -19.08
C GLN A 291 2.74 -7.11 -17.87
N ILE A 292 2.81 -7.80 -16.73
CA ILE A 292 3.49 -7.23 -15.57
C ILE A 292 4.98 -7.44 -15.77
N ALA A 293 5.74 -6.36 -15.66
CA ALA A 293 7.18 -6.38 -15.72
C ALA A 293 7.76 -5.58 -14.56
N LEU A 294 9.02 -5.87 -14.25
CA LEU A 294 9.83 -5.02 -13.40
C LEU A 294 10.48 -3.94 -14.27
N GLN A 295 10.35 -2.66 -13.91
CA GLN A 295 10.96 -1.53 -14.61
C GLN A 295 11.58 -0.54 -13.62
N PRO A 296 12.59 0.26 -14.02
CA PRO A 296 13.07 1.37 -13.20
C PRO A 296 11.94 2.36 -12.85
N ILE A 297 11.93 2.87 -11.63
CA ILE A 297 10.92 3.85 -11.19
C ILE A 297 11.09 5.14 -11.99
N ASN A 298 10.04 5.54 -12.69
CA ASN A 298 9.97 6.80 -13.44
C ASN A 298 8.60 7.51 -13.29
N PHE A 299 7.69 6.95 -12.48
CA PHE A 299 6.35 7.47 -12.19
C PHE A 299 5.45 7.67 -13.42
N THR A 300 5.66 6.87 -14.47
CA THR A 300 4.76 6.81 -15.62
C THR A 300 3.41 6.19 -15.26
N ALA A 301 2.38 6.42 -16.09
CA ALA A 301 1.02 5.89 -15.90
C ALA A 301 1.04 4.37 -15.60
N SER A 302 1.79 3.60 -16.39
CA SER A 302 1.96 2.16 -16.25
C SER A 302 2.51 1.68 -14.89
N GLN A 303 3.08 2.57 -14.07
CA GLN A 303 3.62 2.25 -12.75
C GLN A 303 2.64 2.54 -11.62
N TRP A 304 1.54 3.25 -11.89
CA TRP A 304 0.58 3.64 -10.88
C TRP A 304 -0.45 2.53 -10.65
N TRP A 305 -0.52 2.10 -9.40
CA TRP A 305 -1.49 1.14 -8.90
C TRP A 305 -2.49 1.84 -8.00
N VAL A 306 -3.75 1.46 -8.14
CA VAL A 306 -4.86 1.91 -7.31
C VAL A 306 -5.42 0.73 -6.54
N PRO A 307 -5.72 0.91 -5.25
CA PRO A 307 -6.47 -0.09 -4.52
C PRO A 307 -7.92 0.00 -4.96
N ILE A 308 -8.51 -1.15 -5.26
CA ILE A 308 -9.94 -1.28 -5.45
C ILE A 308 -10.45 -1.93 -4.17
N VAL A 309 -11.34 -1.24 -3.46
CA VAL A 309 -12.08 -1.88 -2.36
C VAL A 309 -12.88 -3.02 -2.99
N PRO A 310 -12.59 -4.28 -2.66
CA PRO A 310 -13.36 -5.37 -3.22
C PRO A 310 -14.82 -5.21 -2.77
N PRO A 311 -15.81 -5.54 -3.62
CA PRO A 311 -17.15 -5.84 -3.10
C PRO A 311 -17.01 -6.91 -2.00
N PRO A 312 -17.90 -6.96 -0.99
CA PRO A 312 -17.74 -7.88 0.14
C PRO A 312 -17.55 -9.32 -0.36
N VAL A 313 -16.32 -9.82 -0.29
CA VAL A 313 -15.97 -11.18 -0.69
C VAL A 313 -16.32 -12.06 0.51
N ILE A 314 -17.44 -12.76 0.41
CA ILE A 314 -18.05 -13.57 1.48
C ILE A 314 -17.21 -14.81 1.87
N ALA A 315 -16.05 -15.09 1.25
CA ALA A 315 -15.43 -16.41 1.39
C ALA A 315 -13.90 -16.47 1.46
N PHE A 316 -13.19 -15.37 1.73
CA PHE A 316 -11.75 -15.46 1.94
C PHE A 316 -11.43 -15.58 3.44
N GLN A 317 -11.24 -16.81 3.93
CA GLN A 317 -10.50 -17.01 5.17
C GLN A 317 -9.01 -16.95 4.83
N PRO A 318 -8.24 -16.03 5.45
CA PRO A 318 -6.82 -16.01 5.21
C PRO A 318 -6.22 -17.34 5.66
N LEU A 319 -5.69 -18.10 4.69
CA LEU A 319 -4.92 -19.32 4.96
C LEU A 319 -3.65 -19.01 5.77
N THR A 320 -3.27 -17.73 5.86
CA THR A 320 -2.13 -17.26 6.65
C THR A 320 -2.56 -16.13 7.57
N ARG A 321 -2.22 -16.21 8.86
CA ARG A 321 -2.33 -15.06 9.77
C ARG A 321 -0.98 -14.73 10.37
N THR A 322 -0.70 -13.43 10.46
CA THR A 322 0.50 -12.92 11.11
C THR A 322 0.31 -12.95 12.63
N VAL A 323 1.14 -13.71 13.33
CA VAL A 323 1.13 -13.79 14.80
C VAL A 323 2.06 -12.75 15.41
N ARG A 324 3.24 -12.56 14.82
CA ARG A 324 4.28 -11.65 15.31
C ARG A 324 5.11 -11.14 14.15
N GLN A 325 5.51 -9.87 14.20
CA GLN A 325 6.49 -9.29 13.30
C GLN A 325 7.43 -8.40 14.09
N GLU A 326 8.72 -8.47 13.78
CA GLU A 326 9.76 -7.69 14.41
C GLU A 326 10.81 -7.30 13.35
N VAL A 327 11.15 -6.01 13.29
CA VAL A 327 12.30 -5.52 12.51
C VAL A 327 13.42 -5.21 13.47
N ILE A 328 14.57 -5.83 13.23
CA ILE A 328 15.80 -5.64 13.98
C ILE A 328 16.76 -4.86 13.06
N PRO A 329 16.97 -3.55 13.28
CA PRO A 329 17.88 -2.77 12.46
C PRO A 329 19.31 -3.31 12.53
N ASN A 330 20.01 -3.27 11.41
CA ASN A 330 21.45 -3.55 11.39
C ASN A 330 22.21 -2.40 12.05
N ALA A 331 23.48 -2.66 12.41
CA ALA A 331 24.34 -1.63 12.98
C ALA A 331 24.46 -0.42 12.02
N ALA A 332 24.35 0.79 12.57
CA ALA A 332 24.39 2.01 11.78
C ALA A 332 25.71 2.13 11.00
N LEU A 333 25.60 2.55 9.74
CA LEU A 333 26.75 2.79 8.87
C LEU A 333 27.20 4.26 8.96
N PRO A 334 28.51 4.54 8.77
CA PRO A 334 28.99 5.92 8.70
C PRO A 334 28.37 6.63 7.49
N PRO A 335 28.11 7.95 7.54
CA PRO A 335 27.57 8.70 6.41
C PRO A 335 28.43 8.60 5.13
N ALA A 336 27.77 8.58 3.98
CA ALA A 336 28.38 8.67 2.66
C ALA A 336 28.70 10.13 2.31
N GLN A 337 29.86 10.36 1.69
CA GLN A 337 30.23 11.63 1.07
C GLN A 337 29.92 11.55 -0.42
N VAL A 338 28.88 12.26 -0.86
CA VAL A 338 28.45 12.29 -2.26
C VAL A 338 28.88 13.60 -2.90
N GLU A 339 29.69 13.51 -3.94
CA GLU A 339 30.19 14.64 -4.71
C GLU A 339 29.28 14.86 -5.92
N LEU A 340 28.51 15.94 -5.85
CA LEU A 340 27.61 16.37 -6.91
C LEU A 340 28.37 17.32 -7.84
N ILE A 341 28.59 16.89 -9.09
CA ILE A 341 29.34 17.60 -10.12
C ILE A 341 28.34 18.23 -11.09
N ASN A 342 28.63 19.46 -11.52
CA ASN A 342 27.88 20.14 -12.58
C ASN A 342 28.81 20.37 -13.78
N SER A 343 28.79 19.49 -14.77
CA SER A 343 29.49 19.72 -16.05
C SER A 343 28.72 20.63 -17.02
N HIS A 344 27.54 21.11 -16.63
CA HIS A 344 26.71 21.98 -17.45
C HIS A 344 27.15 23.45 -17.38
N ARG A 345 26.74 24.24 -18.39
CA ARG A 345 27.09 25.65 -18.51
C ARG A 345 26.27 26.59 -17.62
N TYR A 346 25.12 26.14 -17.13
CA TYR A 346 24.27 26.89 -16.20
C TYR A 346 24.40 26.31 -14.80
N ALA A 347 24.16 27.16 -13.80
CA ALA A 347 24.06 26.71 -12.43
C ALA A 347 22.89 25.73 -12.29
N LEU A 348 23.09 24.70 -11.46
CA LEU A 348 22.04 23.75 -11.13
C LEU A 348 21.55 24.00 -9.73
N ILE A 349 20.24 23.87 -9.55
CA ILE A 349 19.62 23.74 -8.24
C ILE A 349 19.19 22.29 -8.10
N THR A 350 19.74 21.61 -7.09
CA THR A 350 19.45 20.21 -6.78
C THR A 350 18.71 20.14 -5.45
N LEU A 351 17.54 19.53 -5.45
CA LEU A 351 16.81 19.19 -4.23
C LEU A 351 17.09 17.73 -3.88
N ILE A 352 17.64 17.50 -2.70
CA ILE A 352 17.91 16.17 -2.14
C ILE A 352 16.78 15.86 -1.16
N GLY A 353 15.87 14.97 -1.53
CA GLY A 353 14.78 14.54 -0.66
C GLY A 353 15.12 13.25 0.09
N ASP A 354 14.90 13.18 1.40
CA ASP A 354 14.81 11.90 2.12
C ASP A 354 13.45 11.28 1.78
N ARG A 355 13.43 10.02 1.37
CA ARG A 355 12.19 9.32 0.96
C ARG A 355 11.38 8.81 2.15
N ARG A 356 11.97 8.79 3.35
CA ARG A 356 11.28 8.40 4.59
C ARG A 356 10.49 9.56 5.20
N ASP A 357 10.89 10.78 4.87
CA ASP A 357 10.26 12.02 5.31
C ASP A 357 10.07 12.93 4.08
N ALA A 358 8.86 12.95 3.54
CA ALA A 358 8.54 13.67 2.32
C ALA A 358 8.85 15.18 2.39
N ASP A 359 8.85 15.74 3.60
CA ASP A 359 9.10 17.16 3.87
C ASP A 359 10.60 17.47 4.09
N SER A 360 11.42 16.44 4.31
CA SER A 360 12.87 16.58 4.45
C SER A 360 13.54 16.78 3.09
N VAL A 361 13.76 18.05 2.72
CA VAL A 361 14.41 18.44 1.47
C VAL A 361 15.57 19.38 1.74
N THR A 362 16.77 18.98 1.30
CA THR A 362 17.97 19.82 1.32
C THR A 362 18.21 20.39 -0.07
N GLN A 363 18.28 21.71 -0.19
CA GLN A 363 18.61 22.39 -1.45
C GLN A 363 20.10 22.66 -1.55
N VAL A 364 20.68 22.31 -2.71
CA VAL A 364 22.09 22.55 -3.04
C VAL A 364 22.16 23.25 -4.38
N ARG A 365 22.91 24.35 -4.43
CA ARG A 365 23.26 25.06 -5.67
C ARG A 365 24.65 24.63 -6.12
N ILE A 366 24.80 24.28 -7.39
CA ILE A 366 26.07 23.84 -7.97
C ILE A 366 26.39 24.76 -9.16
N GLU A 367 27.42 25.59 -9.01
CA GLU A 367 27.86 26.52 -10.06
C GLU A 367 28.38 25.76 -11.30
N PRO A 368 28.37 26.38 -12.50
CA PRO A 368 28.90 25.76 -13.71
C PRO A 368 30.33 25.26 -13.55
N ASN A 369 30.60 24.03 -13.98
CA ASN A 369 31.91 23.37 -13.90
C ASN A 369 32.47 23.26 -12.47
N THR A 370 31.62 23.30 -11.46
CA THR A 370 31.99 23.12 -10.05
C THR A 370 31.41 21.83 -9.48
N LYS A 371 31.72 21.60 -8.20
CA LYS A 371 31.27 20.45 -7.45
C LYS A 371 30.95 20.82 -6.01
N VAL A 372 30.00 20.12 -5.42
CA VAL A 372 29.62 20.25 -4.01
C VAL A 372 29.61 18.86 -3.37
N VAL A 373 30.20 18.74 -2.18
CA VAL A 373 30.16 17.49 -1.40
C VAL A 373 29.03 17.59 -0.39
N VAL A 374 28.18 16.57 -0.35
CA VAL A 374 27.09 16.42 0.62
C VAL A 374 27.28 15.16 1.45
N SER A 375 26.98 15.25 2.74
CA SER A 375 27.04 14.10 3.66
C SER A 375 25.64 13.51 3.81
N LEU A 376 25.46 12.26 3.37
CA LEU A 376 24.18 11.55 3.39
C LEU A 376 24.26 10.32 4.29
N GLU A 377 23.25 10.10 5.12
CA GLU A 377 23.20 8.91 5.97
C GLU A 377 22.92 7.65 5.16
N ARG A 378 23.55 6.54 5.52
CA ARG A 378 23.39 5.27 4.80
C ARG A 378 22.35 4.40 5.51
N ASP A 379 21.56 3.67 4.75
CA ASP A 379 20.68 2.63 5.29
C ASP A 379 21.50 1.34 5.48
N PRO A 380 21.63 0.81 6.71
CA PRO A 380 22.32 -0.46 6.94
C PRO A 380 21.49 -1.69 6.57
N GLY A 381 20.23 -1.51 6.14
CA GLY A 381 19.26 -2.59 6.05
C GLY A 381 18.81 -3.05 7.43
N ALA A 382 18.13 -4.19 7.48
CA ALA A 382 17.62 -4.75 8.73
C ALA A 382 17.39 -6.25 8.59
N ARG A 383 17.06 -6.90 9.70
CA ARG A 383 16.56 -8.26 9.71
C ARG A 383 15.10 -8.28 10.13
N LEU A 384 14.25 -8.86 9.29
CA LEU A 384 12.83 -9.03 9.53
C LEU A 384 12.56 -10.44 10.07
N VAL A 385 11.97 -10.53 11.26
CA VAL A 385 11.49 -11.78 11.86
C VAL A 385 9.97 -11.77 11.85
N GLU A 386 9.36 -12.71 11.12
CA GLU A 386 7.91 -12.87 11.03
C GLU A 386 7.50 -14.25 11.53
N THR A 387 6.50 -14.31 12.39
CA THR A 387 5.85 -15.56 12.79
C THR A 387 4.46 -15.60 12.18
N PHE A 388 4.23 -16.56 11.29
CA PHE A 388 2.93 -16.80 10.67
C PHE A 388 2.31 -18.08 11.21
N GLU A 389 0.99 -18.14 11.15
CA GLU A 389 0.25 -19.39 11.24
C GLU A 389 -0.40 -19.67 9.89
N LEU A 390 -0.02 -20.80 9.28
CA LEU A 390 -0.57 -21.32 8.03
C LEU A 390 -1.64 -22.36 8.35
N GLN A 391 -2.82 -22.21 7.77
CA GLN A 391 -3.88 -23.18 7.89
C GLN A 391 -3.62 -24.34 6.93
N ILE A 392 -3.09 -25.44 7.46
CA ILE A 392 -2.77 -26.66 6.68
C ILE A 392 -4.00 -27.57 6.49
N ALA A 393 -4.99 -27.45 7.37
CA ALA A 393 -6.28 -28.12 7.26
C ALA A 393 -7.35 -27.30 8.02
N PRO A 394 -8.65 -27.52 7.78
CA PRO A 394 -9.71 -26.85 8.55
C PRO A 394 -9.49 -26.98 10.06
N GLY A 395 -9.33 -25.86 10.77
CA GLY A 395 -9.04 -25.81 12.21
C GLY A 395 -7.61 -26.17 12.65
N GLN A 396 -6.72 -26.59 11.74
CA GLN A 396 -5.31 -26.86 12.05
C GLN A 396 -4.41 -25.75 11.52
N TRP A 397 -3.68 -25.12 12.44
CA TRP A 397 -2.74 -24.05 12.17
C TRP A 397 -1.32 -24.53 12.46
N GLU A 398 -0.44 -24.43 11.48
CA GLU A 398 0.98 -24.65 11.62
C GLU A 398 1.68 -23.30 11.79
N ARG A 399 2.44 -23.14 12.87
CA ARG A 399 3.22 -21.93 13.11
C ARG A 399 4.58 -22.04 12.43
N GLN A 400 4.91 -21.06 11.61
CA GLN A 400 6.19 -20.95 10.92
C GLN A 400 6.85 -19.62 11.27
N GLU A 401 8.18 -19.65 11.44
CA GLU A 401 8.99 -18.45 11.66
C GLU A 401 9.89 -18.20 10.47
N PHE A 402 9.92 -16.95 10.04
CA PHE A 402 10.60 -16.47 8.87
C PHE A 402 11.58 -15.36 9.23
N VAL A 403 12.87 -15.58 8.94
CA VAL A 403 13.92 -14.58 9.11
C VAL A 403 14.39 -14.13 7.73
N THR A 404 14.15 -12.87 7.39
CA THR A 404 14.45 -12.28 6.09
C THR A 404 15.43 -11.13 6.25
N GLU A 405 16.58 -11.20 5.58
CA GLU A 405 17.53 -10.09 5.54
C GLU A 405 17.03 -9.03 4.56
N LEU A 406 16.69 -7.85 5.09
CA LEU A 406 16.25 -6.71 4.30
C LEU A 406 17.48 -5.93 3.81
N PRO A 407 17.67 -5.78 2.49
CA PRO A 407 18.75 -4.96 1.95
C PRO A 407 18.54 -3.48 2.29
N PRO A 408 19.57 -2.65 2.17
CA PRO A 408 19.43 -1.20 2.19
C PRO A 408 18.34 -0.72 1.23
N SER A 409 17.57 0.27 1.66
CA SER A 409 16.55 0.93 0.86
C SER A 409 17.10 2.17 0.15
N THR A 410 16.51 2.51 -1.00
CA THR A 410 16.79 3.78 -1.65
C THR A 410 16.24 4.93 -0.81
N ARG A 411 17.15 5.59 -0.08
CA ARG A 411 16.78 6.63 0.88
C ARG A 411 16.62 8.02 0.27
N TYR A 412 17.34 8.32 -0.81
CA TYR A 412 17.37 9.68 -1.36
C TYR A 412 16.98 9.72 -2.84
N ASP A 413 16.32 10.81 -3.20
CA ASP A 413 16.09 11.19 -4.58
C ASP A 413 16.61 12.60 -4.86
N LEU A 414 17.05 12.84 -6.11
CA LEU A 414 17.51 14.13 -6.57
C LEU A 414 16.51 14.69 -7.59
N SER A 415 16.01 15.89 -7.32
CA SER A 415 15.30 16.71 -8.31
C SER A 415 16.22 17.80 -8.81
N VAL A 416 16.45 17.85 -10.12
CA VAL A 416 17.43 18.74 -10.74
C VAL A 416 16.73 19.81 -11.56
N TYR A 417 17.12 21.06 -11.33
CA TYR A 417 16.70 22.22 -12.10
C TYR A 417 17.93 22.92 -12.66
N GLU A 418 17.83 23.42 -13.89
CA GLU A 418 18.76 24.39 -14.44
C GLU A 418 18.23 25.79 -14.16
N GLU A 419 19.11 26.71 -13.78
CA GLU A 419 18.76 28.12 -13.75
C GLU A 419 18.82 28.69 -15.15
N HIS A 420 17.65 28.85 -15.75
CA HIS A 420 17.51 29.39 -17.07
C HIS A 420 17.31 30.90 -17.02
N LEU A 421 18.07 31.64 -17.81
CA LEU A 421 17.87 33.06 -18.00
C LEU A 421 16.52 33.30 -18.70
N GLN A 422 15.56 33.92 -18.01
CA GLN A 422 14.26 34.24 -18.60
C GLN A 422 14.27 35.59 -19.31
N SER A 423 14.79 36.63 -18.64
CA SER A 423 14.80 38.00 -19.17
C SER A 423 15.94 38.81 -18.61
N ILE A 424 16.41 39.78 -19.41
CA ILE A 424 17.35 40.83 -19.01
C ILE A 424 16.63 42.16 -19.21
N ALA A 425 16.49 42.95 -18.14
CA ALA A 425 16.06 44.33 -18.21
C ALA A 425 17.28 45.22 -18.52
N ILE A 426 17.20 45.98 -19.62
CA ILE A 426 18.26 46.87 -20.08
C ILE A 426 17.74 48.30 -20.03
N ASP A 427 18.37 49.16 -19.24
CA ASP A 427 18.08 50.60 -19.25
C ASP A 427 18.63 51.22 -20.52
N ARG A 428 17.73 51.46 -21.48
CA ARG A 428 18.08 52.10 -22.74
C ARG A 428 18.23 53.62 -22.62
N THR A 429 17.89 54.21 -21.48
CA THR A 429 17.91 55.67 -21.30
C THR A 429 19.31 56.21 -20.97
N GLY A 430 20.25 55.33 -20.60
CA GLY A 430 21.63 55.70 -20.24
C GLY A 430 21.71 56.56 -18.99
N LYS A 431 20.65 56.60 -18.19
CA LYS A 431 20.57 57.38 -16.95
C LYS A 431 21.07 56.57 -15.76
N SER A 432 20.90 55.24 -15.80
CA SER A 432 21.54 54.36 -14.85
C SER A 432 23.03 54.20 -15.17
N PRO A 433 23.93 54.28 -14.18
CA PRO A 433 25.34 53.91 -14.35
C PRO A 433 25.51 52.41 -14.70
N ASN A 434 24.46 51.59 -14.51
CA ASN A 434 24.41 50.18 -14.89
C ASN A 434 23.38 49.97 -16.02
N PRO A 435 23.80 49.72 -17.27
CA PRO A 435 22.90 49.51 -18.41
C PRO A 435 22.03 48.24 -18.31
N ILE A 436 22.42 47.29 -17.46
CA ILE A 436 21.65 46.08 -17.16
C ILE A 436 21.08 46.29 -15.76
N GLU A 437 19.76 46.48 -15.67
CA GLU A 437 19.08 46.75 -14.40
C GLU A 437 18.74 45.47 -13.67
N ASP A 438 18.30 44.44 -14.39
CA ASP A 438 17.83 43.20 -13.78
C ASP A 438 18.03 41.99 -14.68
N THR A 439 18.44 40.87 -14.07
CA THR A 439 18.55 39.57 -14.76
C THR A 439 17.66 38.59 -14.02
N ASN A 440 16.57 38.17 -14.66
CA ASN A 440 15.61 37.26 -14.06
C ASN A 440 15.93 35.82 -14.46
N PHE A 441 16.18 34.96 -13.48
CA PHE A 441 16.39 33.54 -13.67
C PHE A 441 15.16 32.77 -13.23
N VAL A 442 14.81 31.73 -14.01
CA VAL A 442 13.78 30.78 -13.64
C VAL A 442 14.34 29.37 -13.59
N PRO A 443 14.06 28.59 -12.53
CA PRO A 443 14.37 27.18 -12.50
C PRO A 443 13.54 26.45 -13.55
N LYS A 444 14.22 25.76 -14.45
CA LYS A 444 13.63 24.84 -15.42
C LYS A 444 13.98 23.42 -15.03
N SER A 445 12.96 22.57 -14.89
CA SER A 445 13.13 21.17 -14.50
C SER A 445 13.93 20.41 -15.54
N VAL A 446 15.01 19.73 -15.12
CA VAL A 446 15.85 18.89 -15.97
C VAL A 446 15.42 17.43 -15.86
N GLY A 447 15.34 16.92 -14.63
CA GLY A 447 15.01 15.52 -14.41
C GLY A 447 15.05 15.13 -12.94
N TRP A 448 14.61 13.90 -12.69
CA TRP A 448 14.53 13.30 -11.38
C TRP A 448 15.23 11.94 -11.40
N LEU A 449 16.08 11.67 -10.41
CA LEU A 449 16.76 10.39 -10.31
C LEU A 449 16.83 9.89 -8.86
N LEU A 450 16.91 8.57 -8.72
CA LEU A 450 17.14 7.90 -7.45
C LEU A 450 18.62 7.72 -7.20
N LEU A 451 19.06 7.97 -5.97
CA LEU A 451 20.38 7.52 -5.56
C LEU A 451 20.36 6.00 -5.32
N PRO A 452 21.48 5.29 -5.54
CA PRO A 452 21.57 3.87 -5.23
C PRO A 452 21.25 3.61 -3.75
N ALA A 453 20.56 2.52 -3.46
CA ALA A 453 20.27 2.12 -2.08
C ALA A 453 21.56 1.88 -1.28
N GLU A 454 22.52 1.18 -1.89
CA GLU A 454 23.85 1.00 -1.35
C GLU A 454 24.75 2.18 -1.72
N LEU A 455 24.62 3.29 -0.99
CA LEU A 455 25.57 4.39 -1.11
C LEU A 455 26.97 3.91 -0.68
N GLN A 456 27.96 4.17 -1.54
CA GLN A 456 29.37 3.99 -1.20
C GLN A 456 29.82 5.08 -0.21
N VAL A 457 30.88 4.83 0.56
CA VAL A 457 31.44 5.84 1.49
C VAL A 457 31.83 7.12 0.75
N THR A 458 32.29 6.99 -0.50
CA THR A 458 32.52 8.10 -1.41
C THR A 458 31.90 7.77 -2.76
N MET A 459 31.13 8.69 -3.32
CA MET A 459 30.47 8.55 -4.61
C MET A 459 30.51 9.88 -5.37
N GLN A 460 30.66 9.82 -6.69
CA GLN A 460 30.58 11.00 -7.56
C GLN A 460 29.42 10.84 -8.53
N ILE A 461 28.68 11.93 -8.75
CA ILE A 461 27.57 11.97 -9.71
C ILE A 461 27.64 13.27 -10.48
N ASP A 462 27.75 13.18 -11.81
CA ASP A 462 27.52 14.34 -12.67
C ASP A 462 26.01 14.53 -12.87
N VAL A 463 25.49 15.55 -12.21
CA VAL A 463 24.06 15.70 -11.93
C VAL A 463 23.27 15.98 -13.21
N TYR A 464 23.78 16.85 -14.09
CA TYR A 464 23.08 17.24 -15.31
C TYR A 464 22.88 16.10 -16.30
N PRO A 465 23.94 15.43 -16.83
CA PRO A 465 23.77 14.36 -17.81
C PRO A 465 22.97 13.19 -17.23
N THR A 466 23.12 12.90 -15.93
CA THR A 466 22.34 11.84 -15.26
C THR A 466 20.85 12.19 -15.22
N ALA A 467 20.50 13.43 -14.89
CA ALA A 467 19.11 13.89 -14.87
C ALA A 467 18.51 13.96 -16.29
N VAL A 468 19.26 14.40 -17.29
CA VAL A 468 18.83 14.40 -18.70
C VAL A 468 18.58 12.97 -19.19
N ALA A 469 19.47 12.04 -18.86
CA ALA A 469 19.33 10.63 -19.25
C ALA A 469 18.08 9.97 -18.65
N ALA A 470 17.59 10.46 -17.49
CA ALA A 470 16.35 9.97 -16.89
C ALA A 470 15.08 10.37 -17.68
N ASN A 471 15.17 11.37 -18.56
CA ASN A 471 14.12 11.79 -19.49
C ASN A 471 12.73 11.98 -18.83
N ASN A 472 12.71 12.56 -17.63
CA ASN A 472 11.52 12.69 -16.80
C ASN A 472 11.41 14.09 -16.15
N PRO A 473 11.52 15.20 -16.90
CA PRO A 473 11.54 16.56 -16.33
C PRO A 473 10.29 16.88 -15.49
N GLY A 474 9.14 16.31 -15.82
CA GLY A 474 7.90 16.47 -15.04
C GLY A 474 7.87 15.75 -13.70
N ALA A 475 8.83 14.86 -13.44
CA ALA A 475 8.92 14.08 -12.21
C ALA A 475 9.72 14.80 -11.11
N VAL A 476 10.19 16.04 -11.27
CA VAL A 476 10.88 16.73 -10.18
C VAL A 476 9.95 17.01 -8.97
N ARG A 477 10.52 17.23 -7.78
CA ARG A 477 9.78 17.72 -6.60
C ARG A 477 9.19 19.13 -6.87
N LYS A 478 8.46 19.72 -5.92
CA LYS A 478 8.05 21.12 -6.07
C LYS A 478 9.21 22.00 -5.63
N PHE A 479 9.63 22.91 -6.50
CA PHE A 479 10.56 23.96 -6.12
C PHE A 479 9.81 25.09 -5.40
N ASP A 480 10.29 25.52 -4.24
CA ASP A 480 9.74 26.68 -3.53
C ASP A 480 10.53 27.94 -3.88
N PHE A 481 10.02 28.69 -4.85
CA PHE A 481 10.63 29.93 -5.35
C PHE A 481 10.82 30.99 -4.27
N ARG A 482 9.96 31.02 -3.24
CA ARG A 482 10.01 32.05 -2.19
C ARG A 482 11.23 31.91 -1.29
N ALA A 483 11.75 30.69 -1.13
CA ALA A 483 12.94 30.44 -0.34
C ALA A 483 14.23 30.92 -1.03
N GLN A 484 14.20 31.12 -2.36
CA GLN A 484 15.35 31.54 -3.14
C GLN A 484 15.55 33.07 -3.12
N GLU A 485 14.47 33.85 -3.16
CA GLU A 485 14.53 35.32 -3.14
C GLU A 485 15.19 35.89 -1.87
N THR A 486 15.15 35.16 -0.75
CA THR A 486 15.72 35.60 0.53
C THR A 486 17.25 35.46 0.63
N ASN A 487 17.88 34.66 -0.23
CA ASN A 487 19.30 34.27 -0.10
C ASN A 487 20.18 34.70 -1.28
N ALA A 488 19.61 35.15 -2.40
CA ALA A 488 20.39 35.62 -3.53
C ALA A 488 20.85 37.07 -3.27
N GLY A 489 22.04 37.25 -2.70
CA GLY A 489 22.82 38.46 -2.98
C GLY A 489 22.90 38.62 -4.50
N SER A 490 22.69 39.83 -5.01
CA SER A 490 22.57 40.05 -6.46
C SER A 490 23.80 39.45 -7.17
N PRO A 491 23.64 38.59 -8.19
CA PRO A 491 24.75 38.13 -9.01
C PRO A 491 25.56 39.30 -9.59
N LEU A 492 24.89 40.44 -9.74
CA LEU A 492 25.44 41.73 -10.16
C LEU A 492 26.36 42.33 -9.08
N ASP A 493 26.09 42.16 -7.78
CA ASP A 493 26.99 42.57 -6.70
C ASP A 493 28.30 41.77 -6.73
N THR A 494 28.26 40.50 -7.14
CA THR A 494 29.46 39.66 -7.24
C THR A 494 30.34 40.10 -8.42
N ILE A 495 29.72 40.33 -9.58
CA ILE A 495 30.42 40.83 -10.79
C ILE A 495 30.90 42.27 -10.58
N LEU A 496 30.09 43.16 -9.99
CA LEU A 496 30.49 44.53 -9.66
C LEU A 496 31.63 44.55 -8.65
N ASN A 497 31.61 43.71 -7.61
CA ASN A 497 32.73 43.61 -6.68
C ASN A 497 34.01 43.09 -7.35
N GLU A 498 33.89 42.22 -8.36
CA GLU A 498 35.04 41.73 -9.15
C GLU A 498 35.62 42.83 -10.06
N PHE A 499 34.77 43.68 -10.65
CA PHE A 499 35.21 44.84 -11.44
C PHE A 499 35.68 46.03 -10.56
N GLN A 500 35.15 46.19 -9.34
CA GLN A 500 35.49 47.28 -8.42
C GLN A 500 36.72 46.97 -7.54
N ASN A 501 37.04 45.68 -7.31
CA ASN A 501 38.28 45.24 -6.67
C ASN A 501 39.17 44.45 -7.65
N PRO A 502 39.76 45.09 -8.66
CA PRO A 502 40.83 44.46 -9.42
C PRO A 502 42.01 44.27 -8.46
N LYS A 503 42.12 43.08 -7.84
CA LYS A 503 43.36 42.67 -7.18
C LYS A 503 44.48 42.89 -8.19
N ARG A 504 45.33 43.87 -7.92
CA ARG A 504 46.57 44.13 -8.67
C ARG A 504 47.31 42.81 -8.78
N ARG A 505 47.22 42.16 -9.94
CA ARG A 505 48.17 41.12 -10.32
C ARG A 505 49.51 41.84 -10.44
N SER A 506 50.34 41.74 -9.39
CA SER A 506 51.75 42.11 -9.49
C SER A 506 52.38 41.14 -10.49
N PHE A 507 52.81 41.70 -11.62
CA PHE A 507 53.68 41.01 -12.56
C PHE A 507 55.04 40.74 -11.95
#